data_AF-A0AAE9XNB1-F1
#
_entry.id   AF-A0AAE9XNB1-F1
#
_cell.length_a   1.000
_cell.length_b   1.000
_cell.length_c   1.000
_cell.angle_alpha   90.00
_cell.angle_beta   90.00
_cell.angle_gamma   90.00
#
_symmetry.space_group_name_H-M   'P 1'
#
loop_
_entity.id
_entity.type
_entity.pdbx_description
1 polymer ?
#
loop_
_entity_poly.entity_id
_entity_poly.type
_entity_poly.pdbx_seq_one_letter_code
_entity_poly.pdbx_strand_id
1 'polypeptide(L)' 'MPTVNLELQLKFLNDLEAALADAMQRFSADGPEKLAELKFMQAEVDHARRIVAARILEDDDRTATKPASKDFGHGAMA' A
#
# COMPACT_ATOMS: atom_id res chain seq x y z
N MET A 1 -7.64 14.60 9.65
CA MET A 1 -6.40 14.10 9.01
C MET A 1 -6.76 13.72 7.59
N PRO A 2 -6.08 14.22 6.54
CA PRO A 2 -6.32 13.73 5.19
C PRO A 2 -6.05 12.22 5.19
N THR A 3 -7.10 11.42 4.98
CA THR A 3 -6.98 9.97 4.83
C THR A 3 -6.34 9.73 3.48
N VAL A 4 -5.02 9.57 3.47
CA VAL A 4 -4.33 9.18 2.23
C VAL A 4 -4.84 7.79 1.86
N ASN A 5 -5.38 7.68 0.65
CA ASN A 5 -5.95 6.43 0.15
C ASN A 5 -4.82 5.37 0.04
N LEU A 6 -4.93 4.30 0.82
CA LEU A 6 -3.91 3.24 0.90
C LEU A 6 -3.79 2.45 -0.41
N GLU A 7 -4.89 2.25 -1.14
CA GLU A 7 -4.86 1.60 -2.46
C GLU A 7 -4.10 2.47 -3.46
N LEU A 8 -4.30 3.79 -3.42
CA LEU A 8 -3.57 4.74 -4.25
C LEU A 8 -2.08 4.72 -3.91
N GLN A 9 -1.71 4.67 -2.62
CA GLN A 9 -0.31 4.51 -2.21
C GLN A 9 0.30 3.23 -2.74
N LEU A 10 -0.41 2.10 -2.62
CA LEU A 10 0.08 0.82 -3.12
C LEU A 10 0.29 0.83 -4.64
N LYS A 11 -0.64 1.45 -5.38
CA LYS A 11 -0.50 1.64 -6.83
C LYS A 11 0.76 2.46 -7.17
N PHE A 12 0.95 3.61 -6.54
CA PHE A 12 2.14 4.44 -6.76
C PHE A 12 3.44 3.67 -6.47
N LEU A 13 3.47 2.86 -5.41
CA LEU A 13 4.64 2.06 -5.06
C LEU A 13 4.93 0.97 -6.10
N ASN A 14 3.90 0.32 -6.66
CA ASN A 14 4.07 -0.65 -7.75
C ASN A 14 4.58 0.03 -9.03
N ASP A 15 4.05 1.21 -9.37
CA ASP A 15 4.50 1.99 -10.53
C ASP A 15 5.98 2.42 -10.36
N LEU A 16 6.37 2.80 -9.14
CA LEU A 16 7.74 3.18 -8.82
C LEU A 16 8.70 1.97 -8.87
N GLU A 17 8.28 0.80 -8.40
CA GLU A 17 9.05 -0.45 -8.51
C GLU A 17 9.35 -0.78 -9.98
N ALA A 18 8.35 -0.68 -10.85
CA ALA A 18 8.52 -0.91 -12.29
C ALA A 18 9.52 0.09 -12.90
N ALA A 19 9.40 1.39 -12.55
CA ALA A 19 10.33 2.41 -13.02
C ALA A 19 11.77 2.19 -12.53
N LEU A 20 11.95 1.70 -11.29
CA LEU A 20 13.27 1.36 -10.76
C LEU A 20 13.87 0.13 -11.45
N ALA A 21 13.05 -0.88 -11.76
CA ALA A 21 13.49 -2.04 -12.53
C ALA A 21 14.00 -1.63 -13.92
N ASP A 22 13.25 -0.78 -14.62
CA ASP A 22 13.65 -0.22 -15.92
C ASP A 22 14.93 0.62 -15.80
N ALA A 23 15.07 1.43 -14.75
CA ALA A 23 16.25 2.25 -14.50
C ALA A 23 17.50 1.38 -14.24
N MET A 24 17.38 0.30 -13.45
CA MET A 24 18.49 -0.62 -13.21
C MET A 24 18.98 -1.31 -14.48
N GLN A 25 18.06 -1.63 -15.40
CA GLN A 25 18.45 -2.17 -16.70
C GLN A 25 19.20 -1.12 -17.53
N ARG A 26 18.64 0.10 -17.63
CA ARG A 26 19.23 1.21 -18.42
C ARG A 26 20.59 1.66 -17.91
N PHE A 27 20.76 1.76 -16.59
CA PHE A 27 21.96 2.30 -15.95
C PHE A 27 22.89 1.20 -15.41
N SER A 28 22.73 -0.04 -15.86
CA SER A 28 23.59 -1.17 -15.46
C SER A 28 25.07 -0.95 -15.80
N ALA A 29 25.36 -0.12 -16.80
CA ALA A 29 26.71 0.23 -17.25
C ALA A 29 27.27 1.53 -16.64
N ASP A 30 26.46 2.33 -15.94
CA ASP A 30 26.84 3.65 -15.41
C ASP A 30 27.72 3.58 -14.15
N GLY A 31 28.05 2.36 -13.71
CA GLY A 31 28.99 2.09 -12.63
C GLY A 31 28.34 1.52 -11.37
N PRO A 32 29.16 0.98 -10.46
CA PRO A 32 28.68 0.26 -9.28
C PRO A 32 27.93 1.16 -8.29
N GLU A 33 28.30 2.44 -8.17
CA GLU A 33 27.66 3.39 -7.26
C GLU A 33 26.21 3.68 -7.66
N LYS A 34 25.96 3.94 -8.95
CA LYS A 34 24.60 4.19 -9.45
C LYS A 34 23.70 2.98 -9.29
N LEU A 35 24.25 1.79 -9.56
CA LEU A 35 23.52 0.55 -9.36
C LEU A 35 23.22 0.29 -7.88
N ALA A 36 24.14 0.63 -6.97
CA ALA A 36 23.92 0.50 -5.53
C ALA A 36 22.83 1.46 -5.03
N GLU A 37 22.81 2.70 -5.51
CA GLU A 37 21.75 3.67 -5.22
C GLU A 37 20.38 3.15 -5.68
N LEU A 38 20.26 2.68 -6.91
CA LEU A 38 19.01 2.15 -7.44
C LEU A 38 18.52 0.91 -6.68
N LYS A 39 19.43 0.02 -6.27
CA LYS A 39 19.11 -1.13 -5.42
C LYS A 39 18.63 -0.72 -4.03
N PHE A 40 19.25 0.30 -3.44
CA PHE A 40 18.80 0.87 -2.17
C PHE A 40 17.38 1.42 -2.29
N MET A 41 17.10 2.19 -3.34
CA MET A 41 15.74 2.71 -3.61
C MET A 41 14.71 1.59 -3.77
N GLN A 42 15.07 0.51 -4.47
CA GLN A 42 14.18 -0.65 -4.62
C GLN A 42 13.84 -1.29 -3.27
N ALA A 43 14.85 -1.49 -2.41
CA ALA A 43 14.63 -2.05 -1.07
C ALA A 43 13.69 -1.19 -0.21
N GLU A 44 13.80 0.14 -0.29
CA GLU A 44 12.90 1.06 0.41
C GLU A 44 11.47 1.01 -0.14
N VAL A 45 11.29 0.87 -1.46
CA VAL A 45 9.97 0.68 -2.08
C VAL A 45 9.34 -0.63 -1.61
N ASP A 46 10.10 -1.73 -1.58
CA ASP A 46 9.62 -3.01 -1.07
C ASP A 46 9.22 -2.94 0.40
N HIS A 47 9.99 -2.21 1.21
CA HIS A 47 9.65 -1.97 2.60
C HIS A 47 8.35 -1.18 2.74
N ALA A 48 8.19 -0.09 2.00
CA ALA A 48 6.96 0.71 2.01
C ALA A 48 5.74 -0.10 1.56
N ARG A 49 5.87 -0.94 0.54
CA ARG A 49 4.78 -1.83 0.07
C ARG A 49 4.30 -2.78 1.15
N ARG A 50 5.23 -3.38 1.91
CA ARG A 50 4.89 -4.25 3.04
C ARG A 50 4.10 -3.51 4.12
N ILE A 51 4.50 -2.28 4.45
CA ILE A 51 3.80 -1.45 5.45
C ILE A 51 2.39 -1.09 4.97
N VAL A 52 2.25 -0.65 3.72
CA VAL A 52 0.94 -0.27 3.16
C VAL A 52 0.02 -1.49 3.07
N ALA A 53 0.52 -2.64 2.60
CA ALA A 53 -0.24 -3.87 2.54
C ALA A 53 -0.71 -4.33 3.93
N ALA A 54 0.15 -4.26 4.95
CA ALA A 54 -0.23 -4.58 6.32
C ALA A 54 -1.36 -3.66 6.83
N ARG A 55 -1.28 -2.35 6.54
CA ARG A 55 -2.32 -1.38 6.93
C ARG A 55 -3.65 -1.61 6.23
N ILE A 56 -3.63 -2.02 4.96
CA ILE A 56 -4.86 -2.37 4.23
C ILE A 56 -5.54 -3.57 4.92
N LEU A 57 -4.78 -4.61 5.26
CA LEU A 57 -5.32 -5.77 5.98
C LEU A 57 -5.89 -5.39 7.36
N GLU A 58 -5.20 -4.53 8.11
CA GLU A 58 -5.70 -4.02 9.40
C GLU A 58 -6.97 -3.15 9.27
N ASP A 59 -7.10 -2.38 8.19
CA ASP A 59 -8.31 -1.60 7.91
C ASP A 59 -9.47 -2.55 7.56
N ASP A 60 -9.23 -3.57 6.72
CA ASP A 60 -10.23 -4.57 6.34
C ASP A 60 -10.75 -5.34 7.58
N ASP A 61 -9.86 -5.83 8.46
CA ASP A 61 -10.23 -6.52 9.70
C ASP A 61 -11.05 -5.64 10.66
N ARG A 62 -10.75 -4.33 10.71
CA ARG A 62 -11.52 -3.34 11.50
C ARG A 62 -12.91 -3.08 10.91
N THR A 63 -13.09 -3.21 9.60
CA THR A 63 -14.42 -3.08 8.99
C THR A 63 -15.28 -4.34 9.19
N ALA A 64 -14.66 -5.53 9.20
CA ALA A 64 -15.36 -6.80 9.39
C ALA A 64 -15.91 -7.02 10.81
N THR A 65 -15.34 -6.34 11.82
CA THR A 65 -15.67 -6.54 13.24
C THR A 65 -16.76 -5.62 13.79
N LYS A 66 -17.39 -4.77 12.97
CA LYS A 66 -18.58 -4.01 13.40
C LYS A 66 -19.83 -4.86 13.18
N PRO A 67 -20.46 -5.46 14.23
CA PRO A 67 -21.81 -5.97 14.07
C PRO A 67 -22.70 -4.80 13.68
N ALA A 68 -23.40 -4.93 12.55
CA ALA A 68 -24.49 -4.05 12.22
C ALA A 68 -25.47 -4.10 13.38
N SER A 69 -25.56 -3.04 14.16
CA SER A 69 -26.64 -2.82 15.12
C SER A 69 -27.94 -2.79 14.32
N LYS A 70 -28.51 -3.97 14.08
CA LYS A 70 -29.87 -4.16 13.59
C LYS A 70 -30.77 -3.68 14.71
N ASP A 71 -31.08 -2.39 14.64
CA ASP A 71 -32.14 -1.77 15.42
C ASP A 71 -33.48 -2.37 14.95
N PHE A 72 -33.83 -3.55 15.48
CA PHE A 72 -35.18 -4.08 15.41
C PHE A 72 -36.01 -3.41 16.50
N GLY A 73 -36.26 -2.12 16.31
CA GLY A 73 -37.31 -1.38 17.01
C GLY A 73 -38.66 -1.97 16.62
N HIS A 74 -39.26 -2.67 17.58
CA HIS A 74 -40.52 -3.38 17.50
C HIS A 74 -41.65 -2.58 16.83
N GLY A 75 -42.42 -3.28 16.00
CA GLY A 75 -43.81 -2.90 15.79
C GLY A 75 -44.59 -3.01 17.09
N ALA A 76 -45.43 -2.03 17.36
CA ALA A 76 -46.66 -2.23 18.10
C ALA A 76 -47.75 -1.40 17.41
N MET A 77 -48.60 -2.12 16.68
CA MET A 77 -49.93 -1.68 16.30
C MET A 77 -50.75 -1.45 17.59
N ALA A 78 -51.41 -0.29 17.70
CA ALA A 78 -52.66 -0.10 18.43
C ALA A 78 -53.28 1.24 18.01
#